data_AF-A0A2P4S8F7-F1
#
_entry.id   AF-A0A2P4S8F7-F1
#
_cell.length_a   1.000
_cell.length_b   1.000
_cell.length_c   1.000
_cell.angle_alpha   90.00
_cell.angle_beta   90.00
_cell.angle_gamma   90.00
#
_symmetry.space_group_name_H-M   'P 1'
#
loop_
_entity.id
_entity.type
_entity.pdbx_description
1 polymer ?
#
loop_
_entity_poly.entity_id
_entity_poly.type
_entity_poly.pdbx_seq_one_letter_code
_entity_poly.pdbx_strand_id
1 'polypeptide(L)'
;LAVGSVSGHARQCPHLGVIWVDAHADINTPLTTQSGNLHGQPLSFLLRELQDKVPQLPGFSWLKPCLSASDIVYIGLRDVDPAEYYILKNYDIQYFSMRDVDRLGIQKVMERTFEQLMGR
;
A
#
# COMPACT_ATOMS: atom_id res chain seq x y z
N LEU A 1 12.93 -2.52 -0.63
CA LEU A 1 13.23 -2.66 0.81
C LEU A 1 11.98 -2.90 1.66
N ALA A 2 10.88 -2.17 1.43
CA ALA A 2 9.65 -2.33 2.20
C ALA A 2 9.08 -3.75 2.22
N VAL A 3 9.16 -4.47 1.09
CA VAL A 3 8.81 -5.90 1.02
C VAL A 3 9.47 -6.69 2.14
N GLY A 4 10.77 -6.48 2.38
CA GLY A 4 11.51 -7.18 3.43
C GLY A 4 11.17 -6.71 4.85
N SER A 5 11.12 -5.40 5.09
CA SER A 5 10.87 -4.85 6.41
C SER A 5 9.46 -5.17 6.91
N VAL A 6 8.44 -4.96 6.09
CA VAL A 6 7.05 -5.27 6.43
C VAL A 6 6.86 -6.78 6.62
N SER A 7 7.37 -7.60 5.72
CA SER A 7 7.27 -9.07 5.86
C SER A 7 7.96 -9.59 7.12
N GLY A 8 9.14 -9.05 7.44
CA GLY A 8 9.88 -9.41 8.64
C GLY A 8 9.12 -9.02 9.91
N HIS A 9 8.56 -7.79 9.93
CA HIS A 9 7.78 -7.29 11.06
C HIS A 9 6.48 -8.09 11.25
N ALA A 10 5.75 -8.38 10.18
CA ALA A 10 4.50 -9.13 10.22
C ALA A 10 4.65 -10.56 10.78
N ARG A 11 5.85 -11.15 10.71
CA ARG A 11 6.12 -12.46 11.34
C ARG A 11 6.04 -12.42 12.87
N GLN A 12 6.32 -11.27 13.48
CA GLN A 12 6.22 -11.08 14.94
C GLN A 12 4.95 -10.32 15.34
N CYS A 13 4.43 -9.48 14.44
CA CYS A 13 3.27 -8.63 14.67
C CYS A 13 2.23 -8.84 13.55
N PRO A 14 1.44 -9.93 13.58
CA PRO A 14 0.54 -10.29 12.47
C PRO A 14 -0.64 -9.32 12.25
N HIS A 15 -0.90 -8.43 13.22
CA HIS A 15 -1.96 -7.42 13.19
C HIS A 15 -1.41 -5.99 13.01
N LEU A 16 -0.23 -5.83 12.40
CA LEU A 16 0.34 -4.51 12.19
C LEU A 16 -0.50 -3.68 11.21
N GLY A 17 -0.48 -2.36 11.39
CA GLY A 17 -0.97 -1.39 10.40
C GLY A 17 0.20 -0.69 9.72
N VAL A 18 -0.02 -0.20 8.50
CA VAL A 18 0.95 0.55 7.71
C VAL A 18 0.40 1.93 7.39
N ILE A 19 1.15 2.96 7.75
CA ILE A 19 0.97 4.32 7.23
C ILE A 19 2.03 4.52 6.17
N TRP A 20 1.61 4.62 4.91
CA TRP A 20 2.52 4.80 3.77
C TRP A 20 2.57 6.28 3.37
N VAL A 21 3.65 6.96 3.77
CA VAL A 21 3.84 8.39 3.48
C VAL A 21 4.70 8.53 2.23
N ASP A 22 4.07 8.79 1.08
CA ASP A 22 4.77 8.88 -0.20
C ASP A 22 4.00 9.74 -1.21
N ALA A 23 4.68 10.19 -2.26
CA ALA A 23 4.06 10.80 -3.43
C ALA A 23 3.32 9.77 -4.30
N HIS A 24 3.81 8.53 -4.32
CA HIS A 24 3.35 7.43 -5.16
C HIS A 24 2.62 6.36 -4.35
N ALA A 25 1.80 5.55 -5.03
CA ALA A 25 1.09 4.46 -4.36
C ALA A 25 1.94 3.19 -4.20
N ASP A 26 3.00 3.03 -5.01
CA ASP A 26 3.93 1.91 -4.95
C ASP A 26 3.24 0.53 -4.97
N ILE A 27 2.13 0.45 -5.70
CA ILE A 27 1.18 -0.68 -5.70
C ILE A 27 0.97 -1.25 -7.11
N ASN A 28 1.76 -0.82 -8.09
CA ASN A 28 1.79 -1.50 -9.37
C ASN A 28 2.11 -2.98 -9.18
N THR A 29 1.47 -3.85 -9.96
CA THR A 29 1.90 -5.24 -10.08
C THR A 29 2.99 -5.35 -11.15
N PRO A 30 3.70 -6.48 -11.24
CA PRO A 30 4.58 -6.76 -12.38
C PRO A 30 3.87 -6.73 -13.75
N LEU A 31 2.53 -6.83 -13.77
CA LEU A 31 1.73 -6.76 -14.99
C LEU A 31 1.28 -5.34 -15.35
N THR A 32 1.25 -4.41 -14.39
CA THR A 32 0.75 -3.04 -14.62
C THR A 32 1.85 -1.99 -14.72
N THR A 33 3.03 -2.26 -14.13
CA THR A 33 4.17 -1.32 -14.19
C THR A 33 4.59 -1.01 -15.63
N GLN A 34 4.88 0.26 -15.92
CA GLN A 34 5.46 0.68 -17.21
C GLN A 34 6.99 0.75 -17.20
N SER A 35 7.60 0.87 -16.01
CA SER A 35 9.06 0.99 -15.87
C SER A 35 9.76 -0.34 -15.62
N GLY A 36 9.03 -1.33 -15.07
CA GLY A 36 9.62 -2.59 -14.61
C GLY A 36 10.37 -2.47 -13.27
N ASN A 37 10.50 -1.27 -12.71
CA ASN A 37 11.25 -1.04 -11.47
C ASN A 37 10.45 -1.53 -10.25
N LEU A 38 11.04 -2.42 -9.45
CA LEU A 38 10.38 -3.04 -8.30
C LEU A 38 10.09 -2.06 -7.14
N HIS A 39 10.69 -0.86 -7.13
CA HIS A 39 10.45 0.13 -6.08
C HIS A 39 9.02 0.69 -6.07
N GLY A 40 8.33 0.69 -7.22
CA GLY A 40 6.93 1.13 -7.36
C GLY A 40 5.94 -0.03 -7.29
N GLN A 41 6.38 -1.22 -6.89
CA GLN A 41 5.56 -2.43 -6.77
C GLN A 41 5.48 -3.04 -5.35
N PRO A 42 6.14 -2.54 -4.28
CA PRO A 42 6.25 -3.28 -3.03
C PRO A 42 4.90 -3.64 -2.40
N LEU A 43 3.88 -2.78 -2.50
CA LEU A 43 2.59 -3.02 -1.85
C LEU A 43 1.76 -4.08 -2.56
N SER A 44 1.91 -4.24 -3.87
CA SER A 44 1.20 -5.32 -4.60
C SER A 44 1.62 -6.69 -4.09
N PHE A 45 2.89 -6.85 -3.73
CA PHE A 45 3.43 -8.12 -3.23
C PHE A 45 3.02 -8.43 -1.78
N LEU A 46 2.60 -7.41 -1.01
CA LEU A 46 2.29 -7.53 0.41
C LEU A 46 0.80 -7.71 0.70
N LEU A 47 -0.06 -7.31 -0.24
CA LEU A 47 -1.52 -7.34 -0.11
C LEU A 47 -2.13 -8.69 -0.49
N ARG A 48 -2.94 -9.26 0.41
CA ARG A 48 -3.62 -10.55 0.20
C ARG A 48 -4.60 -10.50 -0.97
N GLU A 49 -5.33 -9.39 -1.11
CA GLU A 49 -6.38 -9.20 -2.10
C GLU A 49 -5.84 -9.05 -3.55
N LEU A 50 -4.53 -8.83 -3.69
CA LEU A 50 -3.84 -8.75 -4.99
C LEU A 50 -3.09 -10.04 -5.36
N GLN A 51 -3.09 -11.06 -4.50
CA GLN A 51 -2.25 -12.25 -4.69
C GLN A 51 -2.53 -12.99 -6.01
N ASP A 52 -3.78 -13.03 -6.47
CA ASP A 52 -4.18 -13.65 -7.73
C ASP A 52 -3.84 -12.78 -8.97
N LYS A 53 -3.53 -11.50 -8.77
CA LYS A 53 -3.14 -10.54 -9.82
C LYS A 53 -1.63 -10.34 -9.93
N VAL A 54 -0.84 -10.89 -9.00
CA VAL A 54 0.61 -10.74 -8.97
C VAL A 54 1.27 -12.06 -9.39
N PRO A 55 1.99 -12.10 -10.52
CA PRO A 55 2.69 -13.30 -10.95
C PRO A 55 3.85 -13.61 -10.00
N GLN A 56 4.20 -14.89 -9.90
CA GLN A 56 5.37 -15.33 -9.15
C GLN A 56 6.65 -14.93 -9.88
N LEU A 57 7.49 -14.14 -9.22
CA LEU A 57 8.79 -13.71 -9.73
C LEU A 57 9.93 -14.59 -9.19
N PRO A 58 11.00 -14.84 -9.97
CA PRO A 58 12.20 -15.49 -9.47
C PRO A 58 12.75 -14.76 -8.22
N GLY A 59 13.02 -15.51 -7.15
CA GLY A 59 13.53 -14.96 -5.89
C GLY A 59 12.46 -14.41 -4.93
N PHE A 60 11.17 -14.46 -5.29
CA PHE A 60 10.06 -13.98 -4.45
C PHE A 60 9.21 -15.11 -3.85
N SER A 61 9.54 -16.38 -4.10
CA SER A 61 8.77 -17.54 -3.62
C SER A 61 8.65 -17.67 -2.09
N TRP A 62 9.54 -17.02 -1.34
CA TRP A 62 9.49 -16.97 0.12
C TRP A 62 8.42 -16.00 0.66
N LEU A 63 7.92 -15.10 -0.19
CA LEU A 63 7.02 -14.04 0.20
C LEU A 63 5.61 -14.58 0.37
N LYS A 64 4.98 -14.20 1.48
CA LYS A 64 3.58 -14.47 1.77
C LYS A 64 2.90 -13.13 2.04
N PRO A 65 1.86 -12.74 1.29
CA PRO A 65 1.11 -11.52 1.55
C PRO A 65 0.65 -11.47 3.01
N CYS A 66 0.96 -10.36 3.68
CA CYS A 66 0.80 -10.24 5.12
C CYS A 66 -0.07 -9.05 5.55
N LEU A 67 -0.56 -8.27 4.59
CA LEU A 67 -1.46 -7.13 4.79
C LEU A 67 -2.78 -7.37 4.06
N SER A 68 -3.85 -6.83 4.61
CA SER A 68 -5.11 -6.60 3.90
C SER A 68 -5.23 -5.13 3.49
N ALA A 69 -6.11 -4.84 2.55
CA ALA A 69 -6.38 -3.47 2.08
C ALA A 69 -6.72 -2.50 3.22
N SER A 70 -7.44 -2.98 4.23
CA SER A 70 -7.80 -2.24 5.45
C SER A 70 -6.62 -1.96 6.39
N ASP A 71 -5.48 -2.62 6.19
CA ASP A 71 -4.31 -2.49 7.05
C ASP A 71 -3.38 -1.35 6.63
N ILE A 72 -3.70 -0.66 5.54
CA ILE A 72 -2.86 0.38 4.93
C ILE A 72 -3.65 1.69 4.80
N VAL A 73 -3.00 2.79 5.16
CA VAL A 73 -3.45 4.14 4.81
C VAL A 73 -2.31 4.89 4.14
N TYR A 74 -2.56 5.47 2.98
CA TYR A 74 -1.60 6.34 2.30
C TYR A 74 -1.76 7.81 2.70
N ILE A 75 -0.65 8.55 2.76
CA ILE A 75 -0.66 10.01 2.99
C ILE A 75 0.34 10.66 2.02
N GLY A 76 -0.11 11.67 1.28
CA GLY A 76 0.74 12.50 0.43
C GLY A 76 0.70 12.17 -1.07
N LEU A 77 -0.22 11.29 -1.49
CA LEU A 77 -0.34 10.87 -2.89
C LEU A 77 -0.56 12.07 -3.80
N ARG A 78 0.24 12.15 -4.87
CA ARG A 78 0.15 13.20 -5.90
C ARG A 78 0.65 12.76 -7.27
N ASP A 79 1.29 11.59 -7.37
CA ASP A 79 1.73 11.00 -8.62
C ASP A 79 1.36 9.51 -8.60
N VAL A 80 0.24 9.17 -9.22
CA VAL A 80 -0.38 7.84 -9.12
C VAL A 80 -0.74 7.38 -10.52
N ASP A 81 -0.24 6.22 -10.92
CA ASP A 81 -0.54 5.66 -12.23
C ASP A 81 -2.03 5.30 -12.35
N PRO A 82 -2.63 5.31 -13.55
CA PRO A 82 -4.02 4.91 -13.74
C PRO A 82 -4.35 3.50 -13.20
N ALA A 83 -3.41 2.56 -13.33
CA ALA A 83 -3.57 1.20 -12.82
C ALA A 83 -3.53 1.14 -11.29
N GLU A 84 -2.65 1.93 -10.66
CA GLU A 84 -2.59 2.05 -9.20
C GLU A 84 -3.88 2.68 -8.66
N TYR A 85 -4.36 3.74 -9.30
CA TYR A 85 -5.62 4.37 -8.92
C TYR A 85 -6.80 3.39 -9.02
N TYR A 86 -6.82 2.55 -10.06
CA TYR A 86 -7.81 1.48 -10.18
C TYR A 86 -7.73 0.50 -9.00
N ILE A 87 -6.53 0.06 -8.62
CA ILE A 87 -6.33 -0.83 -7.47
C ILE A 87 -6.82 -0.16 -6.18
N LEU A 88 -6.42 1.09 -5.91
CA LEU A 88 -6.84 1.83 -4.73
C LEU A 88 -8.37 1.89 -4.61
N LYS A 89 -9.07 2.13 -5.73
CA LYS A 89 -10.54 2.19 -5.75
C LYS A 89 -11.21 0.82 -5.67
N ASN A 90 -10.71 -0.17 -6.39
CA ASN A 90 -11.33 -1.49 -6.46
C ASN A 90 -11.25 -2.26 -5.14
N TYR A 91 -10.19 -2.02 -4.36
CA TYR A 91 -9.97 -2.67 -3.07
C TYR A 91 -10.27 -1.76 -1.87
N ASP A 92 -10.87 -0.60 -2.11
CA ASP A 92 -11.23 0.41 -1.10
C ASP A 92 -10.09 0.77 -0.12
N ILE A 93 -8.87 0.87 -0.67
CA ILE A 93 -7.69 1.22 0.11
C ILE A 93 -7.74 2.70 0.45
N GLN A 94 -7.65 3.01 1.74
CA GLN A 94 -7.76 4.38 2.22
C GLN A 94 -6.51 5.19 1.90
N TYR A 95 -6.70 6.42 1.43
CA TYR A 95 -5.62 7.34 1.15
C TYR A 95 -6.03 8.80 1.37
N PHE A 96 -5.04 9.61 1.70
CA PHE A 96 -5.12 11.07 1.74
C PHE A 96 -4.12 11.63 0.72
N SER A 97 -4.64 12.13 -0.40
CA SER A 97 -3.81 12.81 -1.40
C SER A 97 -3.28 14.15 -0.86
N MET A 98 -2.33 14.78 -1.56
CA MET A 98 -1.94 16.15 -1.21
C MET A 98 -3.13 17.12 -1.22
N ARG A 99 -4.11 16.92 -2.11
CA ARG A 99 -5.34 17.71 -2.11
C ARG A 99 -6.17 17.52 -0.83
N ASP A 100 -6.17 16.33 -0.26
CA ASP A 100 -6.85 16.06 1.01
C ASP A 100 -6.09 16.70 2.18
N VAL A 101 -4.76 16.63 2.17
CA VAL A 101 -3.90 17.30 3.15
C VAL A 101 -4.11 18.81 3.12
N ASP A 102 -4.13 19.43 1.93
CA ASP A 102 -4.35 20.87 1.76
C ASP A 102 -5.74 21.30 2.26
N ARG A 103 -6.77 20.46 2.04
CA ARG A 103 -8.15 20.74 2.42
C ARG A 103 -8.43 20.52 3.90
N LEU A 104 -7.91 19.44 4.48
CA LEU A 104 -8.24 18.99 5.84
C LEU A 104 -7.22 19.46 6.88
N GLY A 105 -6.00 19.78 6.46
CA GLY A 105 -4.85 19.97 7.33
C GLY A 105 -4.29 18.63 7.85
N ILE A 106 -2.98 18.58 8.08
CA ILE A 106 -2.30 17.35 8.47
C ILE A 106 -2.81 16.77 9.79
N GLN A 107 -3.24 17.61 10.74
CA GLN A 107 -3.82 17.14 12.00
C GLN A 107 -5.04 16.25 11.75
N LYS A 108 -5.99 16.71 10.92
CA LYS A 108 -7.23 15.96 10.68
C LYS A 108 -7.00 14.69 9.87
N VAL A 109 -6.01 14.72 8.97
CA VAL A 109 -5.57 13.53 8.22
C VAL A 109 -5.05 12.46 9.18
N MET A 110 -4.21 12.82 10.15
CA MET A 110 -3.69 11.87 11.14
C MET A 110 -4.79 11.31 12.04
N GLU A 111 -5.72 12.15 12.51
CA GLU A 111 -6.88 11.68 13.29
C GLU A 111 -7.66 10.58 12.55
N ARG A 112 -8.05 10.83 11.29
CA ARG A 112 -8.79 9.85 10.48
C ARG A 112 -7.97 8.61 10.16
N THR A 113 -6.66 8.77 9.94
CA THR A 113 -5.74 7.65 9.69
C THR A 113 -5.73 6.70 10.89
N PHE A 114 -5.64 7.24 12.10
CA PHE A 114 -5.67 6.44 13.32
C PHE A 114 -7.05 5.83 13.60
N GLU A 115 -8.14 6.55 13.32
CA GLU A 115 -9.50 6.00 13.38
C GLU A 115 -9.65 4.76 12.48
N GLN A 116 -9.18 4.84 11.23
CA GLN A 116 -9.20 3.71 10.29
C GLN A 116 -8.33 2.55 10.77
N LEU A 117 -7.11 2.82 11.24
CA LEU A 117 -6.16 1.77 11.58
C LEU A 117 -6.37 1.16 12.97
N MET A 118 -7.04 1.85 13.90
CA MET A 118 -7.30 1.34 15.26
C MET A 118 -8.75 0.93 15.49
N GLY A 119 -9.68 1.34 14.62
CA GLY A 119 -11.10 0.98 14.72
C GLY A 119 -11.44 -0.43 14.24
N ARG A 120 -10.44 -1.29 14.02
CA ARG A 120 -10.57 -2.67 13.54
C ARG A 120 -10.39 -3.68 14.66
#